data_AF-A0A8J5N8Q8-F1
#
_entry.id   AF-A0A8J5N8Q8-F1
#
_cell.length_a   1.000
_cell.length_b   1.000
_cell.length_c   1.000
_cell.angle_alpha   90.00
_cell.angle_beta   90.00
_cell.angle_gamma   90.00
#
_symmetry.space_group_name_H-M   'P 1'
#
loop_
_entity.id
_entity.type
_entity.pdbx_description
1 polymer ?
#
loop_
_entity_poly.entity_id
_entity_poly.type
_entity_poly.pdbx_seq_one_letter_code
_entity_poly.pdbx_strand_id
1 'polypeptide(L)'
;SIGGALGICISGYEVSPGASEFLVPCIGNNWTLPTDQDGHPITCHPICFPSCRNEGVCVAPNKCKCPSTTRGTFCERLAGSECTGRPITPKGMNLSAWSENVYGLTCPDNYVLPGRGLGVSLRVTCIKGKWLYPDWKGHLPLTCEPYCLISC
;
A
#
# COMPACT_ATOMS: atom_id res chain seq x y z
N SER A 1 27.05 29.58 36.67
CA SER A 1 26.84 30.11 35.31
C SER A 1 25.96 29.12 34.57
N ILE A 2 24.93 29.60 33.88
CA ILE A 2 24.16 28.77 32.94
C ILE A 2 24.94 28.82 31.63
N GLY A 3 25.47 27.67 31.21
CA GLY A 3 26.11 27.49 29.90
C GLY A 3 25.27 26.58 29.01
N GLY A 4 25.73 26.31 27.80
CA GLY A 4 25.05 25.36 26.92
C GLY A 4 25.81 25.10 25.62
N ALA A 5 25.28 24.19 24.82
CA ALA A 5 25.77 23.88 23.48
C ALA A 5 24.62 23.93 22.46
N LEU A 6 24.95 24.24 21.21
CA LEU A 6 23.99 24.17 20.11
C LEU A 6 23.92 22.73 19.60
N GLY A 7 22.74 22.12 19.70
CA GLY A 7 22.39 20.88 19.01
C GLY A 7 21.82 21.17 17.64
N ILE A 8 22.20 20.37 16.65
CA ILE A 8 21.72 20.50 15.27
C ILE A 8 21.27 19.11 14.79
N CYS A 9 20.06 19.02 14.26
CA CYS A 9 19.55 17.83 13.63
C CYS A 9 20.34 17.51 12.36
N ILE A 10 20.49 16.22 12.06
CA ILE A 10 21.10 15.78 10.79
C ILE A 10 20.24 16.22 9.60
N SER A 11 20.84 16.26 8.41
CA SER A 11 20.16 16.69 7.18
C SER A 11 18.85 15.92 6.95
N GLY A 12 17.78 16.66 6.67
CA GLY A 12 16.44 16.11 6.47
C GLY A 12 15.64 15.87 7.76
N TYR A 13 16.11 16.37 8.90
CA TYR A 13 15.40 16.30 10.18
C TYR A 13 15.26 17.69 10.83
N GLU A 14 14.20 17.87 11.59
CA GLU A 14 13.88 19.10 12.31
C GLU A 14 13.29 18.76 13.69
N VAL A 15 13.38 19.68 14.65
CA VAL A 15 12.75 19.57 15.98
C VAL A 15 11.33 20.11 15.99
N SER A 16 11.07 21.06 15.10
CA SER A 16 9.76 21.63 14.82
C SER A 16 9.76 22.16 13.39
N PRO A 17 8.59 22.44 12.78
CA PRO A 17 8.52 22.87 11.38
C PRO A 17 9.43 24.06 11.07
N GLY A 18 10.49 23.82 10.29
CA GLY A 18 11.49 24.83 9.89
C GLY A 18 12.63 25.06 10.88
N ALA A 19 12.71 24.35 12.00
CA ALA A 19 13.76 24.49 13.00
C ALA A 19 14.58 23.19 13.13
N SER A 20 15.85 23.23 12.74
CA SER A 20 16.79 22.10 12.89
C SER A 20 17.80 22.30 14.00
N GLU A 21 17.72 23.39 14.74
CA GLU A 21 18.66 23.74 15.81
C GLU A 21 17.94 23.84 17.16
N PHE A 22 18.62 23.44 18.24
CA PHE A 22 18.09 23.47 19.59
C PHE A 22 19.21 23.70 20.62
N LEU A 23 18.88 24.28 21.79
CA LEU A 23 19.85 24.50 22.86
C LEU A 23 19.90 23.27 23.78
N VAL A 24 21.10 22.79 24.08
CA VAL A 24 21.36 21.79 25.13
C VAL A 24 21.87 22.53 26.37
N PRO A 25 21.07 22.67 27.44
CA PRO A 25 21.48 23.41 28.62
C PRO A 25 22.50 22.64 29.45
N CYS A 26 23.45 23.37 30.06
CA CYS A 26 24.35 22.88 31.08
C CYS A 26 24.09 23.64 32.39
N ILE A 27 23.52 22.94 33.38
CA ILE A 27 23.08 23.51 34.66
C ILE A 27 23.87 22.81 35.77
N GLY A 28 24.65 23.56 36.54
CA GLY A 28 25.41 23.01 37.67
C GLY A 28 26.39 21.91 37.26
N ASN A 29 27.09 22.09 36.13
CA ASN A 29 27.99 21.10 35.51
C ASN A 29 27.31 19.80 35.05
N ASN A 30 25.99 19.79 34.88
CA ASN A 30 25.25 18.65 34.34
C ASN A 30 24.52 19.03 33.04
N TRP A 31 24.66 18.18 32.02
CA TRP A 31 23.97 18.32 30.75
C TRP A 31 22.54 17.81 30.90
N THR A 32 21.57 18.66 30.59
CA THR A 32 20.15 18.31 30.68
C THR A 32 19.59 18.03 29.29
N LEU A 33 18.74 17.00 29.17
CA LEU A 33 17.97 16.78 27.96
C LEU A 33 16.98 17.96 27.79
N PRO A 34 17.03 18.70 26.67
CA PRO A 34 16.09 19.77 26.43
C PRO A 34 14.69 19.20 26.22
N THR A 35 13.70 19.88 26.77
CA THR A 35 12.29 19.50 26.64
C THR A 35 11.50 20.58 25.92
N ASP A 36 10.41 20.19 25.27
CA ASP A 36 9.42 21.11 24.73
C ASP A 36 8.58 21.79 25.84
N GLN A 37 7.59 22.57 25.44
CA GLN A 37 6.69 23.29 26.37
C GLN A 37 5.83 22.34 27.21
N ASP A 38 5.59 21.13 26.72
CA ASP A 38 4.80 20.10 27.39
C ASP A 38 5.68 19.18 28.28
N GLY A 39 6.97 19.44 28.35
CA GLY A 39 7.94 18.65 29.12
C GLY A 39 8.37 17.36 28.43
N HIS A 40 8.05 17.17 27.14
CA HIS A 40 8.55 16.03 26.38
C HIS A 40 9.97 16.30 25.89
N PRO A 41 10.86 15.29 25.86
CA PRO A 41 12.20 15.46 25.30
C PRO A 41 12.15 15.95 23.85
N ILE A 42 12.94 16.98 23.53
CA ILE A 42 13.13 17.43 22.16
C ILE A 42 13.79 16.29 21.37
N THR A 43 13.18 15.94 20.23
CA THR A 43 13.70 14.92 19.33
C THR A 43 13.70 15.44 17.89
N CYS A 44 14.69 15.03 17.11
CA CYS A 44 14.74 15.31 15.68
C CYS A 44 13.80 14.35 14.93
N HIS A 45 12.77 14.88 14.28
CA HIS A 45 11.85 14.13 13.44
C HIS A 45 12.18 14.33 11.94
N PRO A 46 11.92 13.34 11.09
CA PRO A 46 12.22 13.45 9.67
C PRO A 46 11.28 14.43 8.96
N ILE A 47 11.80 15.10 7.92
CA ILE A 47 11.08 16.04 7.08
C ILE A 47 10.61 15.32 5.81
N CYS A 48 9.34 15.50 5.45
CA CYS A 48 8.79 15.04 4.17
C CYS A 48 8.22 16.24 3.41
N PHE A 49 8.70 16.48 2.19
CA PHE A 49 8.17 17.51 1.30
C PHE A 49 7.83 16.94 -0.10
N PRO A 50 6.56 16.96 -0.52
CA PRO A 50 5.38 17.39 0.25
C PRO A 50 5.13 16.51 1.49
N SER A 51 4.36 17.03 2.44
CA SER A 51 3.96 16.27 3.63
C SER A 51 3.18 15.01 3.24
N CYS A 52 3.34 13.93 4.03
CA CYS A 52 2.56 12.72 3.87
C CYS A 52 1.06 13.02 4.00
N ARG A 53 0.25 12.54 3.05
CA ARG A 53 -1.20 12.73 3.02
C ARG A 53 -1.92 11.53 3.64
N ASN A 54 -3.24 11.65 3.83
CA ASN A 54 -4.13 10.56 4.24
C ASN A 54 -3.57 9.74 5.42
N GLU A 55 -3.24 10.41 6.52
CA GLU A 55 -2.71 9.81 7.75
C GLU A 55 -1.36 9.08 7.60
N GLY A 56 -0.63 9.34 6.51
CA GLY A 56 0.74 8.89 6.34
C GLY A 56 1.70 9.51 7.36
N VAL A 57 2.66 8.73 7.83
CA VAL A 57 3.69 9.17 8.80
C VAL A 57 5.05 9.29 8.11
N CYS A 58 5.74 10.41 8.28
CA CYS A 58 7.11 10.56 7.79
C CYS A 58 8.05 9.71 8.67
N VAL A 59 8.73 8.71 8.09
CA VAL A 59 9.58 7.77 8.84
C VAL A 59 11.08 7.95 8.53
N ALA A 60 11.39 8.64 7.45
CA ALA A 60 12.72 9.08 7.07
C ALA A 60 12.58 10.28 6.11
N PRO A 61 13.65 11.04 5.82
CA PRO A 61 13.57 12.18 4.92
C PRO A 61 12.90 11.81 3.60
N ASN A 62 11.81 12.51 3.26
CA ASN A 62 10.97 12.28 2.08
C ASN A 62 10.43 10.84 1.92
N LYS A 63 10.30 10.09 3.01
CA LYS A 63 9.77 8.73 3.01
C LYS A 63 8.57 8.60 3.95
N CYS A 64 7.42 8.39 3.35
CA CYS A 64 6.18 8.15 4.08
C CYS A 64 5.93 6.66 4.31
N LYS A 65 5.44 6.33 5.50
CA LYS A 65 4.77 5.07 5.80
C LYS A 65 3.26 5.31 5.68
N CYS A 66 2.65 4.68 4.69
CA CYS A 66 1.22 4.81 4.43
C CYS A 66 0.40 3.81 5.25
N PRO A 67 -0.79 4.20 5.74
CA PRO A 67 -1.83 3.26 6.16
C PRO A 67 -2.13 2.21 5.09
N SER A 68 -2.70 1.06 5.49
CA SER A 68 -3.07 -0.01 4.56
C SER A 68 -4.13 0.41 3.53
N THR A 69 -4.85 1.50 3.80
CA THR A 69 -5.90 2.09 2.97
C THR A 69 -5.38 3.14 1.99
N THR A 70 -4.08 3.44 1.98
CA THR A 70 -3.47 4.47 1.13
C THR A 70 -2.14 4.00 0.54
N ARG A 71 -1.70 4.66 -0.53
CA ARG A 71 -0.47 4.33 -1.27
C ARG A 71 0.06 5.55 -2.03
N GLY A 72 1.20 5.36 -2.68
CA GLY A 72 1.95 6.44 -3.34
C GLY A 72 3.12 6.90 -2.49
N THR A 73 4.02 7.69 -3.08
CA THR A 73 5.25 8.14 -2.41
C THR A 73 4.95 8.97 -1.18
N PHE A 74 3.88 9.77 -1.23
CA PHE A 74 3.42 10.62 -0.14
C PHE A 74 2.01 10.25 0.34
N CYS A 75 1.64 8.98 0.16
CA CYS A 75 0.32 8.45 0.53
C CYS A 75 -0.84 9.21 -0.11
N GLU A 76 -0.62 9.79 -1.29
CA GLU A 76 -1.56 10.68 -1.97
C GLU A 76 -2.73 9.96 -2.63
N ARG A 77 -2.65 8.62 -2.77
CA ARG A 77 -3.67 7.79 -3.41
C ARG A 77 -4.34 6.88 -2.38
N LEU A 78 -5.64 6.67 -2.52
CA LEU A 78 -6.35 5.63 -1.77
C LEU A 78 -5.95 4.25 -2.31
N ALA A 79 -5.64 3.31 -1.42
CA ALA A 79 -5.47 1.91 -1.74
C ALA A 79 -6.86 1.28 -1.87
N GLY A 80 -7.06 0.45 -2.91
CA GLY A 80 -8.36 -0.16 -3.19
C GLY A 80 -9.35 0.71 -3.98
N SER A 81 -8.97 1.90 -4.47
CA SER A 81 -9.77 2.60 -5.49
C SER A 81 -9.54 2.02 -6.90
N GLU A 82 -8.34 1.48 -7.14
CA GLU A 82 -7.92 0.90 -8.42
C GLU A 82 -7.29 -0.45 -8.16
N CYS A 83 -7.44 -1.38 -9.11
CA CYS A 83 -6.76 -2.66 -9.03
C CYS A 83 -5.31 -2.48 -9.46
N THR A 84 -4.39 -2.90 -8.61
CA THR A 84 -2.96 -2.92 -8.95
C THR A 84 -2.56 -4.28 -9.47
N GLY A 85 -1.92 -4.30 -10.64
CA GLY A 85 -1.41 -5.52 -11.23
C GLY A 85 -2.50 -6.42 -11.82
N ARG A 86 -2.13 -7.66 -12.12
CA ARG A 86 -3.03 -8.66 -12.73
C ARG A 86 -3.91 -9.33 -11.66
N PRO A 87 -5.13 -9.79 -11.99
CA PRO A 87 -5.93 -10.60 -11.08
C PRO A 87 -5.20 -11.88 -10.69
N ILE A 88 -5.46 -12.36 -9.47
CA ILE A 88 -4.98 -13.67 -9.02
C ILE A 88 -5.65 -14.73 -9.87
N THR A 89 -4.84 -15.52 -10.58
CA THR A 89 -5.34 -16.58 -11.47
C THR A 89 -5.54 -17.86 -10.67
N PRO A 90 -6.75 -18.47 -10.67
CA PRO A 90 -6.94 -19.77 -10.05
C PRO A 90 -6.03 -20.82 -10.67
N LYS A 91 -5.59 -21.79 -9.86
CA LYS A 91 -4.65 -22.82 -10.31
C LYS A 91 -5.23 -23.61 -11.48
N GLY A 92 -4.44 -23.80 -12.53
CA GLY A 92 -4.83 -24.56 -13.71
C GLY A 92 -5.72 -23.80 -14.70
N MET A 93 -5.89 -22.49 -14.54
CA MET A 93 -6.57 -21.63 -15.50
C MET A 93 -5.58 -20.76 -16.26
N ASN A 94 -5.97 -20.35 -17.46
CA ASN A 94 -5.24 -19.40 -18.29
C ASN A 94 -5.86 -18.00 -18.16
N LEU A 95 -5.01 -16.98 -18.04
CA LEU A 95 -5.41 -15.58 -17.94
C LEU A 95 -5.04 -14.84 -19.22
N SER A 96 -6.03 -14.19 -19.85
CA SER A 96 -5.86 -13.36 -21.04
C SER A 96 -6.26 -11.91 -20.74
N ALA A 97 -5.42 -10.95 -21.14
CA ALA A 97 -5.74 -9.52 -20.98
C ALA A 97 -6.66 -9.06 -22.12
N TRP A 98 -7.82 -8.47 -21.79
CA TRP A 98 -8.78 -7.94 -22.77
C TRP A 98 -8.73 -6.40 -22.84
N SER A 99 -8.49 -5.74 -21.70
CA SER A 99 -8.22 -4.30 -21.61
C SER A 99 -7.43 -3.97 -20.33
N GLU A 100 -7.20 -2.69 -20.04
CA GLU A 100 -6.49 -2.23 -18.83
C GLU A 100 -7.14 -2.74 -17.52
N ASN A 101 -8.47 -2.87 -17.50
CA ASN A 101 -9.25 -3.23 -16.31
C ASN A 101 -10.14 -4.47 -16.50
N VAL A 102 -9.91 -5.22 -17.58
CA VAL A 102 -10.70 -6.42 -17.92
C VAL A 102 -9.79 -7.55 -18.39
N TYR A 103 -9.96 -8.72 -17.79
CA TYR A 103 -9.30 -9.97 -18.18
C TYR A 103 -10.34 -11.05 -18.49
N GLY A 104 -9.93 -12.04 -19.28
CA GLY A 104 -10.66 -13.29 -19.48
C GLY A 104 -9.92 -14.46 -18.86
N LEU A 105 -10.61 -15.26 -18.06
CA LEU A 105 -10.14 -16.56 -17.59
C LEU A 105 -10.67 -17.67 -18.49
N THR A 106 -9.78 -18.56 -18.93
CA THR A 106 -10.13 -19.74 -19.73
C THR A 106 -9.58 -21.01 -19.09
N CYS A 107 -10.22 -22.14 -19.38
CA CYS A 107 -9.68 -23.44 -19.06
C CYS A 107 -8.69 -23.91 -20.15
N PRO A 108 -7.71 -24.75 -19.81
CA PRO A 108 -6.86 -25.44 -20.78
C PRO A 108 -7.67 -26.32 -21.73
N ASP A 109 -7.03 -26.79 -22.80
CA ASP A 109 -7.66 -27.68 -23.79
C ASP A 109 -8.28 -28.92 -23.13
N ASN A 110 -9.46 -29.31 -23.60
CA ASN A 110 -10.29 -30.40 -23.04
C ASN A 110 -10.79 -30.18 -21.61
N TYR A 111 -10.75 -28.95 -21.10
CA TYR A 111 -11.40 -28.57 -19.85
C TYR A 111 -12.42 -27.45 -20.07
N VAL A 112 -13.47 -27.44 -19.25
CA VAL A 112 -14.52 -26.42 -19.26
C VAL A 112 -14.73 -25.81 -17.89
N LEU A 113 -15.34 -24.63 -17.90
CA LEU A 113 -15.91 -24.03 -16.71
C LEU A 113 -17.22 -24.74 -16.37
N PRO A 114 -17.48 -25.04 -15.08
CA PRO A 114 -18.73 -25.66 -14.66
C PRO A 114 -19.95 -24.91 -15.16
N GLY A 115 -20.86 -25.63 -15.83
CA GLY A 115 -22.08 -25.08 -16.41
C GLY A 115 -21.88 -24.20 -17.66
N ARG A 116 -20.69 -24.22 -18.27
CA ARG A 116 -20.37 -23.49 -19.52
C ARG A 116 -19.70 -24.42 -20.54
N GLY A 117 -19.83 -24.08 -21.82
CA GLY A 117 -19.26 -24.87 -22.92
C GLY A 117 -17.74 -24.72 -23.09
N LEU A 118 -17.19 -25.49 -24.03
CA LEU A 118 -15.78 -25.43 -24.41
C LEU A 118 -15.40 -24.06 -24.98
N GLY A 119 -14.23 -23.55 -24.58
CA GLY A 119 -13.71 -22.25 -25.05
C GLY A 119 -14.42 -21.01 -24.48
N VAL A 120 -15.36 -21.17 -23.55
CA VAL A 120 -16.02 -20.03 -22.91
C VAL A 120 -15.07 -19.37 -21.92
N SER A 121 -14.88 -18.06 -22.08
CA SER A 121 -14.09 -17.25 -21.15
C SER A 121 -14.96 -16.64 -20.06
N LEU A 122 -14.48 -16.68 -18.81
CA LEU A 122 -15.08 -15.94 -17.70
C LEU A 122 -14.48 -14.54 -17.61
N ARG A 123 -15.32 -13.51 -17.64
CA ARG A 123 -14.89 -12.12 -17.49
C ARG A 123 -14.45 -11.84 -16.06
N VAL A 124 -13.31 -11.18 -15.92
CA VAL A 124 -12.78 -10.63 -14.66
C VAL A 124 -12.67 -9.11 -14.81
N THR A 125 -13.32 -8.37 -13.93
CA THR A 125 -13.39 -6.90 -14.01
C THR A 125 -12.86 -6.28 -12.72
N CYS A 126 -12.06 -5.22 -12.85
CA CYS A 126 -11.70 -4.40 -11.70
C CYS A 126 -12.89 -3.52 -11.29
N ILE A 127 -13.40 -3.71 -10.07
CA ILE A 127 -14.49 -2.89 -9.53
C ILE A 127 -14.08 -2.48 -8.11
N LYS A 128 -13.92 -1.17 -7.87
CA LYS A 128 -13.53 -0.61 -6.56
C LYS A 128 -12.30 -1.32 -5.98
N GLY A 129 -11.23 -1.41 -6.79
CA GLY A 129 -9.95 -2.00 -6.42
C GLY A 129 -9.94 -3.50 -6.13
N LYS A 130 -11.04 -4.22 -6.44
CA LYS A 130 -11.10 -5.68 -6.36
C LYS A 130 -11.37 -6.29 -7.72
N TRP A 131 -10.63 -7.33 -8.05
CA TRP A 131 -10.91 -8.16 -9.21
C TRP A 131 -12.11 -9.06 -8.91
N LEU A 132 -13.21 -8.84 -9.63
CA LEU A 132 -14.46 -9.57 -9.45
C LEU A 132 -14.81 -10.37 -10.71
N TYR A 133 -15.56 -11.45 -10.50
CA TYR A 133 -16.08 -12.35 -11.53
C TYR A 133 -17.59 -12.12 -11.68
N PRO A 134 -18.05 -11.02 -12.31
CA PRO A 134 -19.47 -10.66 -12.32
C PRO A 134 -20.37 -11.75 -12.94
N ASP A 135 -19.83 -12.51 -13.89
CA ASP A 135 -20.55 -13.56 -14.61
C ASP A 135 -20.47 -14.94 -13.91
N TRP A 136 -19.82 -15.02 -12.74
CA TRP A 136 -19.70 -16.23 -11.93
C TRP A 136 -20.62 -16.17 -10.72
N LYS A 137 -21.64 -17.03 -10.70
CA LYS A 137 -22.47 -17.22 -9.52
C LYS A 137 -21.76 -18.20 -8.61
N GLY A 138 -21.21 -17.71 -7.50
CA GLY A 138 -20.33 -18.43 -6.55
C GLY A 138 -20.95 -19.61 -5.78
N HIS A 139 -21.88 -20.34 -6.39
CA HIS A 139 -22.44 -21.59 -5.87
C HIS A 139 -21.53 -22.80 -6.17
N LEU A 140 -20.56 -22.65 -7.07
CA LEU A 140 -19.56 -23.67 -7.42
C LEU A 140 -18.14 -23.10 -7.26
N PRO A 141 -17.16 -23.95 -6.91
CA PRO A 141 -15.75 -23.54 -6.91
C PRO A 141 -15.31 -23.20 -8.34
N LEU A 142 -14.54 -22.13 -8.49
CA LEU A 142 -14.00 -21.71 -9.78
C LEU A 142 -12.80 -22.59 -10.15
N THR A 143 -13.10 -23.78 -10.65
CA THR A 143 -12.12 -24.80 -11.06
C THR A 143 -12.50 -25.36 -12.43
N CYS A 144 -11.50 -25.74 -13.22
CA CYS A 144 -11.72 -26.38 -14.52
C CYS A 144 -12.07 -27.86 -14.34
N GLU A 145 -13.07 -28.35 -15.07
CA GLU A 145 -13.48 -29.75 -15.11
C GLU A 145 -13.26 -30.36 -16.51
N PRO A 146 -12.96 -31.66 -16.62
CA PRO A 146 -12.78 -32.29 -17.92
C PRO A 146 -14.01 -32.15 -18.81
N TYR A 147 -13.80 -31.81 -20.08
CA TYR A 147 -14.84 -31.77 -21.09
C TYR A 147 -15.16 -33.19 -21.56
N CYS A 148 -16.35 -33.70 -21.24
CA CYS A 148 -16.81 -35.00 -21.69
C CYS A 148 -17.93 -34.85 -22.72
N LEU A 149 -17.74 -35.44 -23.91
CA LEU A 149 -18.75 -35.49 -24.98
C LEU A 149 -19.83 -36.56 -24.75
N ILE A 150 -19.61 -37.46 -23.80
CA ILE A 150 -20.53 -38.52 -23.37
C ILE A 150 -20.78 -38.28 -21.88
N SER A 151 -22.04 -38.26 -21.45
CA SER A 151 -22.44 -37.92 -20.07
C SER A 151 -21.56 -38.58 -19.02
N CYS A 152 -21.03 -37.75 -18.10
CA CYS A 152 -20.40 -38.19 -16.85
C CYS A 152 -21.44 -38.75 -15.89
#